data_AF-A0A9D9EMI8-F1
#
_entry.id   AF-A0A9D9EMI8-F1
#
_cell.length_a   1.000
_cell.length_b   1.000
_cell.length_c   1.000
_cell.angle_alpha   90.00
_cell.angle_beta   90.00
_cell.angle_gamma   90.00
#
_symmetry.space_group_name_H-M   'P 1'
#
loop_
_entity.id
_entity.type
_entity.pdbx_description
1 polymer ?
#
loop_
_entity_poly.entity_id
_entity_poly.type
_entity_poly.pdbx_seq_one_letter_code
_entity_poly.pdbx_strand_id
1 'polypeptide(L)'
;MKIRLSAVAMIVMAAASCTRELPDVITGEREKLSFTVDAYPAFEEDGTRSVGTYDAGKTEWTDGDEIFVRIETAGGETKGITLENSGGSWTGTQTEIPVSDVASVTAVYSPVMQMDASGNMTLKSGMQKWQGEYMSVQGVNASGNVQIDFTSASRDYSRLRIASDPGNTVDVKISGFSSPGEKGSTSDLTASGLTADSKGNAYIYGSWKSGSSLEVTVSGSAKSFTLKESVPGRSYAVDAAGERVPGKFKVTFDLNGGTGVDQLVYWASPGESVELPKTAVREGYMLKGWYNQTLNVMFDYSSSGTSSVMVSDKDFYIVFIWEEITTEGATKYRNEDVWVKGIVPPSEDDWELASIAGDGYLVRWKPGLGWYNTNQNGRDMCWAATASNILHWWLDQNRTYVDRFIEQTGRDIPRTFHEAHNSDIFNNFVDHWPNAGNGTHIGFGWFLTGSDKIGGGAYFKEVFNGSVPVSDFMVSWALQRKDLNRMLEEAFEKGCAISIGINAMNGGAPHALTVWGAHFDDEGFADILYITNSATFITTRPPEQPAGIVKAVIGYTSNLETLMEGSTGKLSQRLYWITYYGLGQDKWEKYFSSSPGVASGE
;
A
#
# COMPACT_ATOMS: atom_id res chain seq x y z
N MET A 1 -64.11 -37.15 29.85
CA MET A 1 -63.33 -38.42 29.86
C MET A 1 -61.87 -38.05 29.62
N LYS A 2 -60.94 -38.39 30.54
CA LYS A 2 -59.49 -38.15 30.40
C LYS A 2 -58.79 -39.47 30.10
N ILE A 3 -57.85 -39.49 29.14
CA ILE A 3 -56.65 -40.36 28.96
C ILE A 3 -55.83 -39.60 27.88
N ARG A 4 -54.62 -39.05 28.07
CA ARG A 4 -53.30 -39.55 28.54
C ARG A 4 -52.57 -40.49 27.56
N LEU A 5 -51.45 -39.98 27.04
CA LEU A 5 -50.16 -40.64 26.76
C LEU A 5 -50.12 -42.16 26.49
N SER A 6 -49.50 -42.56 25.37
CA SER A 6 -48.07 -42.95 25.36
C SER A 6 -47.59 -43.30 23.94
N ALA A 7 -46.32 -43.04 23.65
CA ALA A 7 -45.65 -43.37 22.40
C ALA A 7 -45.07 -44.80 22.40
N VAL A 8 -44.85 -45.39 21.22
CA VAL A 8 -43.72 -46.29 20.90
C VAL A 8 -43.35 -46.10 19.42
N ALA A 9 -42.05 -46.04 19.12
CA ALA A 9 -41.51 -45.94 17.76
C ALA A 9 -41.31 -47.32 17.10
N MET A 10 -41.28 -47.38 15.77
CA MET A 10 -40.68 -48.51 15.07
C MET A 10 -40.11 -48.09 13.71
N ILE A 11 -38.79 -48.23 13.56
CA ILE A 11 -38.06 -48.25 12.29
C ILE A 11 -37.44 -49.64 12.20
N VAL A 12 -37.52 -50.29 11.03
CA VAL A 12 -36.39 -50.93 10.31
C VAL A 12 -36.93 -51.58 9.01
N MET A 13 -36.39 -51.06 7.90
CA MET A 13 -36.05 -51.65 6.58
C MET A 13 -36.43 -53.14 6.31
N ALA A 14 -36.77 -53.57 5.08
CA ALA A 14 -36.02 -53.31 3.85
C ALA A 14 -36.77 -53.67 2.54
N ALA A 15 -36.41 -52.93 1.46
CA ALA A 15 -36.01 -53.34 0.09
C ALA A 15 -36.54 -54.65 -0.57
N ALA A 16 -36.62 -54.78 -1.90
CA ALA A 16 -36.65 -53.85 -3.06
C ALA A 16 -36.98 -54.70 -4.33
N SER A 17 -37.49 -54.11 -5.43
CA SER A 17 -37.73 -54.84 -6.69
C SER A 17 -37.39 -54.03 -7.94
N CYS A 18 -36.83 -54.70 -8.96
CA CYS A 18 -36.09 -54.11 -10.09
C CYS A 18 -36.94 -53.71 -11.32
N THR A 19 -36.22 -53.22 -12.35
CA THR A 19 -36.57 -52.98 -13.76
C THR A 19 -37.19 -51.61 -14.08
N ARG A 20 -36.74 -50.86 -15.11
CA ARG A 20 -35.84 -51.13 -16.25
C ARG A 20 -34.97 -49.89 -16.53
N GLU A 21 -33.71 -50.08 -16.92
CA GLU A 21 -32.83 -48.98 -17.38
C GLU A 21 -33.03 -48.68 -18.87
N LEU A 22 -33.01 -47.40 -19.22
CA LEU A 22 -32.73 -46.88 -20.57
C LEU A 22 -31.23 -46.53 -20.62
N PRO A 23 -30.56 -46.64 -21.77
CA PRO A 23 -29.16 -46.21 -21.87
C PRO A 23 -29.07 -44.70 -21.62
N ASP A 24 -28.15 -44.30 -20.75
CA ASP A 24 -27.90 -42.89 -20.45
C ASP A 24 -27.62 -42.09 -21.73
N VAL A 25 -28.36 -41.00 -21.91
CA VAL A 25 -27.89 -39.92 -22.76
C VAL A 25 -26.75 -39.25 -22.00
N ILE A 26 -25.52 -39.61 -22.33
CA ILE A 26 -24.33 -38.90 -21.87
C ILE A 26 -24.42 -37.48 -22.42
N THR A 27 -24.98 -36.56 -21.62
CA THR A 27 -24.77 -35.13 -21.79
C THR A 27 -23.33 -34.84 -21.39
N GLY A 28 -22.40 -35.15 -22.29
CA GLY A 28 -21.00 -34.81 -22.09
C GLY A 28 -20.90 -33.30 -21.87
N GLU A 29 -20.31 -32.91 -20.75
CA GLU A 29 -19.91 -31.53 -20.53
C GLU A 29 -19.03 -31.13 -21.72
N ARG A 30 -19.44 -30.09 -22.46
CA ARG A 30 -18.63 -29.57 -23.56
C ARG A 30 -17.34 -29.04 -22.94
N GLU A 31 -16.21 -29.65 -23.29
CA GLU A 31 -14.90 -29.13 -22.90
C GLU A 31 -14.81 -27.66 -23.31
N LYS A 32 -14.61 -26.80 -22.32
CA LYS A 32 -14.44 -25.36 -22.51
C LYS A 32 -13.00 -25.06 -22.85
N LEU A 33 -12.78 -24.06 -23.70
CA LEU A 33 -11.44 -23.56 -23.98
C LEU A 33 -10.89 -22.81 -22.76
N SER A 34 -9.69 -23.20 -22.32
CA SER A 34 -8.85 -22.41 -21.42
C SER A 34 -7.65 -21.82 -22.18
N PHE A 35 -7.03 -20.80 -21.61
CA PHE A 35 -5.85 -20.15 -22.18
C PHE A 35 -4.70 -20.16 -21.18
N THR A 36 -3.48 -20.36 -21.66
CA THR A 36 -2.24 -20.16 -20.90
C THR A 36 -1.33 -19.26 -21.73
N VAL A 37 -0.73 -18.24 -21.11
CA VAL A 37 0.14 -17.27 -21.78
C VAL A 37 1.55 -17.43 -21.24
N ASP A 38 2.52 -17.62 -22.13
CA ASP A 38 3.93 -17.73 -21.75
C ASP A 38 4.57 -16.35 -21.45
N ALA A 39 5.83 -16.35 -21.02
CA ALA A 39 6.55 -15.12 -20.65
C ALA A 39 6.59 -14.07 -21.77
N TYR A 40 6.65 -12.78 -21.39
CA TYR A 40 6.77 -11.68 -22.34
C TYR A 40 8.11 -11.77 -23.10
N PRO A 41 8.10 -11.74 -24.45
CA PRO A 41 9.34 -11.68 -25.21
C PRO A 41 9.92 -10.26 -25.12
N ALA A 42 10.85 -10.01 -24.19
CA ALA A 42 11.54 -8.71 -24.09
C ALA A 42 12.27 -8.34 -25.40
N PHE A 43 12.57 -7.05 -25.60
CA PHE A 43 13.47 -6.62 -26.68
C PHE A 43 14.92 -6.97 -26.37
N GLU A 44 15.68 -7.38 -27.37
CA GLU A 44 17.14 -7.46 -27.28
C GLU A 44 17.75 -6.05 -27.52
N GLU A 45 18.60 -5.58 -26.61
CA GLU A 45 19.35 -4.31 -26.72
C GLU A 45 20.84 -4.52 -26.43
N ASP A 46 21.71 -3.94 -27.26
CA ASP A 46 23.16 -3.97 -27.12
C ASP A 46 23.70 -2.62 -26.53
N GLY A 47 23.99 -2.48 -25.22
CA GLY A 47 24.76 -1.31 -24.69
C GLY A 47 24.61 -0.84 -23.21
N THR A 48 25.44 0.14 -22.76
CA THR A 48 25.62 0.73 -21.38
C THR A 48 25.88 2.29 -21.33
N ARG A 49 25.46 3.04 -20.27
CA ARG A 49 24.63 4.32 -20.26
C ARG A 49 25.09 5.56 -21.08
N SER A 50 24.17 6.53 -21.24
CA SER A 50 24.12 7.50 -22.38
C SER A 50 23.69 6.78 -23.65
N VAL A 51 24.15 7.15 -24.87
CA VAL A 51 24.22 6.20 -26.00
C VAL A 51 24.90 4.94 -25.47
N GLY A 52 24.10 3.89 -25.28
CA GLY A 52 24.34 3.10 -24.09
C GLY A 52 23.19 2.23 -23.57
N THR A 53 22.73 2.46 -22.32
CA THR A 53 22.20 1.38 -21.45
C THR A 53 20.86 0.88 -21.87
N TYR A 54 20.85 -0.44 -22.07
CA TYR A 54 19.89 -1.42 -21.57
C TYR A 54 18.70 -0.86 -20.78
N ASP A 55 17.81 -0.24 -21.52
CA ASP A 55 16.44 -0.04 -21.11
C ASP A 55 15.66 -1.20 -21.73
N ALA A 56 15.52 -2.28 -20.98
CA ALA A 56 14.79 -3.46 -21.42
C ALA A 56 13.34 -3.15 -21.86
N GLY A 57 12.81 -1.97 -21.50
CA GLY A 57 11.42 -1.59 -21.75
C GLY A 57 10.49 -2.47 -20.94
N LYS A 58 9.49 -3.02 -21.62
CA LYS A 58 8.60 -4.05 -21.08
C LYS A 58 9.32 -5.40 -21.14
N THR A 59 9.53 -6.01 -19.97
CA THR A 59 10.18 -7.32 -19.81
C THR A 59 9.24 -8.43 -19.37
N GLU A 60 8.05 -8.07 -18.91
CA GLU A 60 7.03 -8.97 -18.36
C GLU A 60 5.64 -8.41 -18.64
N TRP A 61 4.63 -9.27 -18.48
CA TRP A 61 3.23 -8.85 -18.51
C TRP A 61 2.90 -8.07 -17.24
N THR A 62 2.09 -7.04 -17.37
CA THR A 62 1.67 -6.13 -16.29
C THR A 62 0.15 -6.08 -16.24
N ASP A 63 -0.40 -5.66 -15.10
CA ASP A 63 -1.85 -5.53 -14.96
C ASP A 63 -2.45 -4.58 -16.00
N GLY A 64 -3.61 -4.94 -16.54
CA GLY A 64 -4.28 -4.21 -17.62
C GLY A 64 -3.71 -4.45 -19.03
N ASP A 65 -2.74 -5.35 -19.20
CA ASP A 65 -2.39 -5.83 -20.55
C ASP A 65 -3.54 -6.64 -21.17
N GLU A 66 -3.77 -6.42 -22.47
CA GLU A 66 -4.79 -7.13 -23.26
C GLU A 66 -4.16 -8.03 -24.33
N ILE A 67 -4.58 -9.30 -24.40
CA ILE A 67 -4.30 -10.21 -25.53
C ILE A 67 -5.59 -10.51 -26.27
N PHE A 68 -5.59 -10.25 -27.57
CA PHE A 68 -6.73 -10.44 -28.46
C PHE A 68 -6.64 -11.80 -29.14
N VAL A 69 -7.51 -12.74 -28.75
CA VAL A 69 -7.59 -14.10 -29.29
C VAL A 69 -8.70 -14.17 -30.34
N ARG A 70 -8.31 -14.38 -31.59
CA ARG A 70 -9.20 -14.60 -32.73
C ARG A 70 -9.30 -16.11 -33.01
N ILE A 71 -10.50 -16.66 -32.85
CA ILE A 71 -10.83 -18.06 -33.11
C ILE A 71 -11.57 -18.15 -34.43
N GLU A 72 -11.08 -18.96 -35.37
CA GLU A 72 -11.84 -19.36 -36.55
C GLU A 72 -12.43 -20.76 -36.31
N THR A 73 -13.73 -20.90 -36.53
CA THR A 73 -14.43 -22.17 -36.35
C THR A 73 -14.41 -23.02 -37.62
N ALA A 74 -14.63 -24.32 -37.49
CA ALA A 74 -14.78 -25.23 -38.63
C ALA A 74 -15.95 -24.86 -39.56
N GLY A 75 -16.94 -24.11 -39.05
CA GLY A 75 -18.04 -23.53 -39.84
C GLY A 75 -17.70 -22.23 -40.58
N GLY A 76 -16.50 -21.68 -40.40
CA GLY A 76 -16.06 -20.42 -41.02
C GLY A 76 -16.46 -19.16 -40.25
N GLU A 77 -17.14 -19.27 -39.11
CA GLU A 77 -17.36 -18.13 -38.21
C GLU A 77 -16.05 -17.71 -37.53
N THR A 78 -15.81 -16.40 -37.40
CA THR A 78 -14.74 -15.85 -36.55
C THR A 78 -15.34 -15.34 -35.24
N LYS A 79 -14.66 -15.59 -34.12
CA LYS A 79 -15.01 -15.06 -32.79
C LYS A 79 -13.78 -14.39 -32.16
N GLY A 80 -14.00 -13.25 -31.53
CA GLY A 80 -12.98 -12.51 -30.78
C GLY A 80 -13.16 -12.67 -29.27
N ILE A 81 -12.06 -12.91 -28.56
CA ILE A 81 -11.98 -12.93 -27.09
C ILE A 81 -10.83 -12.00 -26.68
N THR A 82 -11.07 -11.09 -25.74
CA THR A 82 -9.99 -10.36 -25.05
C THR A 82 -9.66 -11.10 -23.76
N LEU A 83 -8.37 -11.35 -23.55
CA LEU A 83 -7.80 -11.76 -22.27
C LEU A 83 -7.19 -10.52 -21.60
N GLU A 84 -7.45 -10.32 -20.32
CA GLU A 84 -6.91 -9.23 -19.51
C GLU A 84 -6.06 -9.82 -18.37
N ASN A 85 -4.87 -9.24 -18.15
CA ASN A 85 -3.97 -9.63 -17.08
C ASN A 85 -4.29 -8.88 -15.77
N SER A 86 -4.42 -9.60 -14.66
CA SER A 86 -4.55 -9.06 -13.31
C SER A 86 -3.84 -9.97 -12.31
N GLY A 87 -2.90 -9.42 -11.54
CA GLY A 87 -2.07 -10.17 -10.58
C GLY A 87 -1.22 -11.24 -11.24
N GLY A 88 -0.84 -11.07 -12.51
CA GLY A 88 -0.16 -12.08 -13.31
C GLY A 88 -1.06 -13.22 -13.81
N SER A 89 -2.36 -13.16 -13.59
CA SER A 89 -3.35 -14.12 -14.06
C SER A 89 -4.15 -13.57 -15.24
N TRP A 90 -4.25 -14.36 -16.31
CA TRP A 90 -5.03 -13.99 -17.50
C TRP A 90 -6.48 -14.44 -17.36
N THR A 91 -7.40 -13.49 -17.40
CA THR A 91 -8.84 -13.75 -17.37
C THR A 91 -9.49 -13.30 -18.67
N GLY A 92 -10.57 -13.96 -19.09
CA GLY A 92 -11.27 -13.61 -20.32
C GLY A 92 -12.69 -14.16 -20.31
N THR A 93 -13.52 -13.69 -21.23
CA THR A 93 -14.91 -14.18 -21.34
C THR A 93 -14.89 -15.67 -21.69
N GLN A 94 -15.32 -16.53 -20.76
CA GLN A 94 -15.46 -17.97 -21.05
C GLN A 94 -16.46 -18.13 -22.21
N THR A 95 -16.01 -18.76 -23.29
CA THR A 95 -16.88 -19.04 -24.44
C THR A 95 -17.32 -20.50 -24.42
N GLU A 96 -18.59 -20.74 -24.72
CA GLU A 96 -19.16 -22.09 -24.88
C GLU A 96 -18.80 -22.72 -26.24
N ILE A 97 -17.64 -22.37 -26.80
CA ILE A 97 -17.13 -22.94 -28.06
C ILE A 97 -16.62 -24.35 -27.74
N PRO A 98 -17.21 -25.41 -28.33
CA PRO A 98 -16.68 -26.76 -28.18
C PRO A 98 -15.28 -26.84 -28.80
N VAL A 99 -14.35 -27.53 -28.14
CA VAL A 99 -12.99 -27.77 -28.68
C VAL A 99 -13.04 -28.39 -30.09
N SER A 100 -14.04 -29.22 -30.37
CA SER A 100 -14.29 -29.84 -31.69
C SER A 100 -14.55 -28.85 -32.83
N ASP A 101 -14.99 -27.63 -32.50
CA ASP A 101 -15.46 -26.66 -33.48
C ASP A 101 -14.37 -25.63 -33.83
N VAL A 102 -13.21 -25.70 -33.18
CA VAL A 102 -12.05 -24.81 -33.41
C VAL A 102 -11.25 -25.29 -34.62
N ALA A 103 -11.11 -24.44 -35.65
CA ALA A 103 -10.27 -24.70 -36.82
C ALA A 103 -8.91 -24.00 -36.74
N SER A 104 -8.86 -22.77 -36.23
CA SER A 104 -7.62 -22.03 -36.01
C SER A 104 -7.74 -21.07 -34.82
N VAL A 105 -6.62 -20.78 -34.16
CA VAL A 105 -6.52 -19.73 -33.14
C VAL A 105 -5.33 -18.84 -33.47
N THR A 106 -5.55 -17.53 -33.49
CA THR A 106 -4.49 -16.51 -33.58
C THR A 106 -4.59 -15.60 -32.35
N ALA A 107 -3.49 -15.39 -31.64
CA ALA A 107 -3.42 -14.42 -30.55
C ALA A 107 -2.57 -13.23 -30.97
N VAL A 108 -3.06 -12.02 -30.65
CA VAL A 108 -2.41 -10.75 -30.99
C VAL A 108 -2.28 -9.90 -29.73
N TYR A 109 -1.08 -9.40 -29.46
CA TYR A 109 -0.84 -8.37 -28.45
C TYR A 109 -0.54 -7.05 -29.15
N SER A 110 -1.31 -6.01 -28.84
CA SER A 110 -1.02 -4.64 -29.29
C SER A 110 -1.75 -3.60 -28.44
N PRO A 111 -1.04 -2.77 -27.65
CA PRO A 111 -1.69 -1.85 -26.70
C PRO A 111 -2.51 -0.74 -27.38
N VAL A 112 -2.20 -0.41 -28.64
CA VAL A 112 -2.87 0.63 -29.45
C VAL A 112 -4.10 0.12 -30.22
N MET A 113 -4.35 -1.19 -30.22
CA MET A 113 -5.47 -1.81 -30.92
C MET A 113 -6.57 -2.23 -29.94
N GLN A 114 -7.75 -2.49 -30.48
CA GLN A 114 -8.91 -3.07 -29.80
C GLN A 114 -9.58 -4.08 -30.76
N MET A 115 -10.25 -5.10 -30.20
CA MET A 115 -10.93 -6.13 -30.97
C MET A 115 -12.43 -6.14 -30.69
N ASP A 116 -13.25 -6.39 -31.73
CA ASP A 116 -14.68 -6.69 -31.55
C ASP A 116 -14.96 -8.18 -31.32
N ALA A 117 -16.20 -8.52 -30.94
CA ALA A 117 -16.62 -9.91 -30.71
C ALA A 117 -16.57 -10.81 -31.97
N SER A 118 -16.45 -10.23 -33.17
CA SER A 118 -16.27 -10.95 -34.44
C SER A 118 -14.79 -11.14 -34.81
N GLY A 119 -13.86 -10.72 -33.96
CA GLY A 119 -12.42 -10.81 -34.18
C GLY A 119 -11.85 -9.73 -35.09
N ASN A 120 -12.56 -8.62 -35.35
CA ASN A 120 -12.04 -7.52 -36.15
C ASN A 120 -11.16 -6.60 -35.29
N MET A 121 -9.92 -6.40 -35.71
CA MET A 121 -8.95 -5.54 -35.05
C MET A 121 -9.01 -4.10 -35.61
N THR A 122 -9.13 -3.12 -34.73
CA THR A 122 -9.14 -1.67 -35.07
C THR A 122 -8.22 -0.89 -34.14
N LEU A 123 -7.78 0.31 -34.56
CA LEU A 123 -7.04 1.22 -33.67
C LEU A 123 -7.97 1.80 -32.61
N LYS A 124 -7.48 1.91 -31.37
CA LYS A 124 -8.12 2.70 -30.31
C LYS A 124 -8.21 4.17 -30.75
N SER A 125 -9.26 4.88 -30.32
CA SER A 125 -9.52 6.25 -30.77
C SER A 125 -8.34 7.18 -30.50
N GLY A 126 -7.85 7.86 -31.55
CA GLY A 126 -6.71 8.78 -31.48
C GLY A 126 -5.32 8.13 -31.52
N MET A 127 -5.22 6.79 -31.50
CA MET A 127 -3.94 6.08 -31.57
C MET A 127 -3.48 5.82 -33.01
N GLN A 128 -2.18 5.62 -33.17
CA GLN A 128 -1.51 5.27 -34.42
C GLN A 128 -0.59 4.06 -34.19
N LYS A 129 -0.45 3.19 -35.21
CA LYS A 129 0.27 1.90 -35.07
C LYS A 129 1.71 2.02 -34.58
N TRP A 130 2.41 3.09 -34.95
CA TRP A 130 3.80 3.33 -34.55
C TRP A 130 3.99 3.65 -33.05
N GLN A 131 2.90 3.93 -32.32
CA GLN A 131 2.92 4.22 -30.87
C GLN A 131 2.94 2.95 -30.00
N GLY A 132 2.77 1.75 -30.57
CA GLY A 132 2.68 0.52 -29.79
C GLY A 132 3.27 -0.71 -30.50
N GLU A 133 3.46 -1.76 -29.71
CA GLU A 133 3.86 -3.07 -30.22
C GLU A 133 2.73 -3.76 -31.01
N TYR A 134 3.08 -4.70 -31.88
CA TYR A 134 2.13 -5.56 -32.60
C TYR A 134 2.72 -6.95 -32.77
N MET A 135 2.44 -7.85 -31.84
CA MET A 135 2.92 -9.23 -31.88
C MET A 135 1.76 -10.16 -32.22
N SER A 136 1.99 -11.15 -33.09
CA SER A 136 0.98 -12.13 -33.49
C SER A 136 1.56 -13.54 -33.50
N VAL A 137 0.82 -14.50 -32.96
CA VAL A 137 1.17 -15.93 -32.90
C VAL A 137 -0.03 -16.79 -33.28
N GLN A 138 0.22 -17.94 -33.90
CA GLN A 138 -0.80 -18.96 -34.15
C GLN A 138 -0.76 -20.01 -33.04
N GLY A 139 -1.86 -20.14 -32.30
CA GLY A 139 -2.02 -21.14 -31.25
C GLY A 139 -2.42 -22.48 -31.87
N VAL A 140 -1.49 -23.43 -31.96
CA VAL A 140 -1.71 -24.75 -32.58
C VAL A 140 -1.73 -25.85 -31.51
N ASN A 141 -2.74 -25.81 -30.63
CA ASN A 141 -3.12 -26.99 -29.84
C ASN A 141 -4.61 -26.96 -29.43
N ALA A 142 -5.44 -27.78 -30.08
CA ALA A 142 -6.86 -27.90 -29.79
C ALA A 142 -7.14 -29.04 -28.78
N SER A 143 -6.45 -29.02 -27.63
CA SER A 143 -6.54 -30.03 -26.56
C SER A 143 -7.22 -29.48 -25.30
N GLY A 144 -8.27 -28.66 -25.47
CA GLY A 144 -8.96 -27.94 -24.38
C GLY A 144 -8.22 -26.71 -23.86
N ASN A 145 -6.89 -26.81 -23.65
CA ASN A 145 -6.06 -25.66 -23.27
C ASN A 145 -5.26 -25.13 -24.47
N VAL A 146 -5.42 -23.84 -24.77
CA VAL A 146 -4.67 -23.12 -25.81
C VAL A 146 -3.47 -22.42 -25.17
N GLN A 147 -2.27 -22.89 -25.48
CA GLN A 147 -1.03 -22.21 -25.12
C GLN A 147 -0.72 -21.08 -26.11
N ILE A 148 -0.49 -19.87 -25.58
CA ILE A 148 -0.16 -18.66 -26.32
C ILE A 148 1.32 -18.34 -26.06
N ASP A 149 2.18 -18.88 -26.92
CA ASP A 149 3.63 -18.73 -26.83
C ASP A 149 4.13 -17.51 -27.63
N PHE A 150 4.17 -16.35 -26.99
CA PHE A 150 4.76 -15.15 -27.57
C PHE A 150 6.30 -15.19 -27.69
N THR A 151 7.01 -16.17 -27.11
CA THR A 151 8.46 -16.32 -27.33
C THR A 151 8.77 -16.76 -28.77
N SER A 152 7.80 -17.41 -29.43
CA SER A 152 7.84 -17.73 -30.87
C SER A 152 7.41 -16.58 -31.80
N ALA A 153 6.96 -15.43 -31.27
CA ALA A 153 6.33 -14.38 -32.05
C ALA A 153 7.27 -13.71 -33.06
N SER A 154 6.86 -13.69 -34.32
CA SER A 154 7.58 -12.93 -35.35
C SER A 154 7.26 -11.43 -35.22
N ARG A 155 8.16 -10.68 -34.57
CA ARG A 155 8.22 -9.23 -34.73
C ARG A 155 8.74 -8.90 -36.13
N ASP A 156 8.08 -7.98 -36.84
CA ASP A 156 8.54 -7.41 -38.12
C ASP A 156 9.08 -5.98 -37.99
N TYR A 157 9.14 -5.46 -36.76
CA TYR A 157 9.53 -4.10 -36.39
C TYR A 157 10.64 -4.09 -35.34
N SER A 158 11.29 -2.94 -35.20
CA SER A 158 12.24 -2.58 -34.15
C SER A 158 11.63 -1.53 -33.22
N ARG A 159 12.25 -1.33 -32.05
CA ARG A 159 11.97 -0.21 -31.16
C ARG A 159 13.02 0.88 -31.37
N LEU A 160 12.61 2.13 -31.58
CA LEU A 160 13.47 3.31 -31.53
C LEU A 160 13.19 4.05 -30.22
N ARG A 161 14.23 4.16 -29.39
CA ARG A 161 14.23 4.90 -28.12
C ARG A 161 14.89 6.26 -28.31
N ILE A 162 14.25 7.30 -27.81
CA ILE A 162 14.71 8.68 -27.92
C ILE A 162 14.89 9.21 -26.50
N ALA A 163 16.15 9.33 -26.08
CA ALA A 163 16.48 9.83 -24.75
C ALA A 163 16.30 11.36 -24.70
N SER A 164 15.65 11.83 -23.64
CA SER A 164 15.30 13.23 -23.36
C SER A 164 15.22 13.43 -21.84
N ASP A 165 14.89 14.63 -21.37
CA ASP A 165 14.52 14.82 -19.97
C ASP A 165 13.06 14.38 -19.73
N PRO A 166 12.73 13.71 -18.61
CA PRO A 166 11.36 13.29 -18.29
C PRO A 166 10.33 14.41 -18.39
N GLY A 167 9.17 14.10 -18.96
CA GLY A 167 8.07 15.05 -19.18
C GLY A 167 8.24 15.97 -20.39
N ASN A 168 9.42 16.02 -21.03
CA ASN A 168 9.60 16.81 -22.26
C ASN A 168 8.69 16.29 -23.38
N THR A 169 8.12 17.22 -24.16
CA THR A 169 7.55 16.91 -25.47
C THR A 169 8.67 16.65 -26.48
N VAL A 170 8.50 15.60 -27.26
CA VAL A 170 9.40 15.09 -28.29
C VAL A 170 8.60 15.01 -29.60
N ASP A 171 9.04 15.75 -30.61
CA ASP A 171 8.53 15.62 -31.98
C ASP A 171 9.58 14.93 -32.86
N VAL A 172 9.14 14.10 -33.80
CA VAL A 172 10.02 13.21 -34.56
C VAL A 172 9.62 13.15 -36.03
N LYS A 173 10.60 13.22 -36.93
CA LYS A 173 10.42 12.89 -38.35
C LYS A 173 11.38 11.79 -38.77
N ILE A 174 10.89 10.75 -39.43
CA ILE A 174 11.69 9.62 -39.91
C ILE A 174 11.38 9.36 -41.38
N SER A 175 12.39 9.35 -42.26
CA SER A 175 12.16 9.04 -43.68
C SER A 175 12.15 7.54 -43.97
N GLY A 176 11.27 7.10 -44.88
CA GLY A 176 11.19 5.71 -45.34
C GLY A 176 10.84 4.69 -44.24
N PHE A 177 9.89 5.05 -43.37
CA PHE A 177 9.46 4.29 -42.20
C PHE A 177 8.25 3.37 -42.51
N SER A 178 8.11 2.26 -41.80
CA SER A 178 6.97 1.33 -41.88
C SER A 178 6.50 0.95 -40.47
N SER A 179 5.20 1.14 -40.19
CA SER A 179 4.60 0.83 -38.88
C SER A 179 4.52 -0.68 -38.62
N PRO A 180 4.36 -1.13 -37.36
CA PRO A 180 4.16 -2.54 -37.01
C PRO A 180 2.92 -3.10 -37.72
N GLY A 181 3.03 -4.29 -38.30
CA GLY A 181 1.95 -4.92 -39.06
C GLY A 181 1.62 -4.27 -40.41
N GLU A 182 2.46 -3.36 -40.93
CA GLU A 182 2.31 -2.71 -42.25
C GLU A 182 3.44 -3.07 -43.24
N LYS A 183 4.07 -4.23 -43.02
CA LYS A 183 5.24 -4.74 -43.74
C LYS A 183 5.18 -4.52 -45.26
N GLY A 184 6.12 -3.72 -45.75
CA GLY A 184 6.27 -3.41 -47.18
C GLY A 184 5.61 -2.09 -47.61
N SER A 185 4.79 -1.46 -46.77
CA SER A 185 4.33 -0.08 -46.95
C SER A 185 5.31 0.86 -46.25
N THR A 186 6.03 1.70 -47.02
CA THR A 186 6.98 2.68 -46.47
C THR A 186 6.59 4.11 -46.82
N SER A 187 6.52 4.98 -45.83
CA SER A 187 6.29 6.42 -45.95
C SER A 187 7.10 7.19 -44.93
N ASP A 188 7.24 8.51 -45.09
CA ASP A 188 7.87 9.33 -44.06
C ASP A 188 6.92 9.47 -42.86
N LEU A 189 7.41 9.16 -41.66
CA LEU A 189 6.69 9.36 -40.40
C LEU A 189 6.90 10.80 -39.93
N THR A 190 5.81 11.47 -39.53
CA THR A 190 5.86 12.62 -38.63
C THR A 190 5.05 12.26 -37.38
N ALA A 191 5.73 12.12 -36.26
CA ALA A 191 5.14 11.91 -34.95
C ALA A 191 5.31 13.20 -34.14
N SER A 192 4.26 13.64 -33.45
CA SER A 192 4.29 14.86 -32.66
C SER A 192 3.58 14.67 -31.33
N GLY A 193 4.01 15.40 -30.31
CA GLY A 193 3.41 15.33 -28.98
C GLY A 193 3.77 14.06 -28.18
N LEU A 194 4.86 13.37 -28.49
CA LEU A 194 5.34 12.28 -27.64
C LEU A 194 5.86 12.85 -26.33
N THR A 195 5.49 12.26 -25.19
CA THR A 195 6.04 12.66 -23.89
C THR A 195 7.14 11.68 -23.49
N ALA A 196 8.30 12.20 -23.10
CA ALA A 196 9.36 11.38 -22.51
C ALA A 196 8.90 10.85 -21.14
N ASP A 197 9.03 9.54 -20.92
CA ASP A 197 8.62 8.86 -19.70
C ASP A 197 9.44 9.30 -18.46
N SER A 198 9.12 8.76 -17.29
CA SER A 198 9.81 9.07 -16.04
C SER A 198 11.30 8.67 -16.03
N LYS A 199 11.71 7.78 -16.95
CA LYS A 199 13.10 7.37 -17.20
C LYS A 199 13.80 8.25 -18.24
N GLY A 200 13.09 9.19 -18.86
CA GLY A 200 13.59 10.12 -19.87
C GLY A 200 13.61 9.55 -21.29
N ASN A 201 12.64 8.71 -21.67
CA ASN A 201 12.58 8.05 -22.97
C ASN A 201 11.23 8.26 -23.66
N ALA A 202 11.25 8.62 -24.94
CA ALA A 202 10.11 8.44 -25.85
C ALA A 202 10.38 7.24 -26.77
N TYR A 203 9.33 6.53 -27.18
CA TYR A 203 9.43 5.31 -27.98
C TYR A 203 8.63 5.40 -29.28
N ILE A 204 9.19 4.86 -30.35
CA ILE A 204 8.53 4.64 -31.64
C ILE A 204 8.79 3.19 -32.06
N TYR A 205 7.76 2.51 -32.57
CA TYR A 205 7.85 1.13 -33.04
C TYR A 205 7.66 1.09 -34.55
N GLY A 206 8.54 0.41 -35.27
CA GLY A 206 8.47 0.26 -36.73
C GLY A 206 9.79 -0.18 -37.35
N SER A 207 9.90 -0.12 -38.67
CA SER A 207 11.13 -0.45 -39.42
C SER A 207 11.54 0.68 -40.38
N TRP A 208 12.83 0.76 -40.68
CA TRP A 208 13.45 1.79 -41.51
C TRP A 208 14.74 1.27 -42.16
N LYS A 209 15.17 1.90 -43.26
CA LYS A 209 16.33 1.44 -44.04
C LYS A 209 17.62 2.14 -43.61
N SER A 210 18.75 1.56 -43.98
CA SER A 210 20.06 2.23 -43.82
C SER A 210 20.06 3.56 -44.57
N GLY A 211 20.45 4.64 -43.89
CA GLY A 211 20.46 5.99 -44.45
C GLY A 211 19.17 6.78 -44.26
N SER A 212 18.12 6.20 -43.66
CA SER A 212 16.94 6.96 -43.21
C SER A 212 17.34 8.11 -42.29
N SER A 213 16.82 9.30 -42.57
CA SER A 213 17.03 10.51 -41.77
C SER A 213 16.06 10.53 -40.59
N LEU A 214 16.58 10.82 -39.40
CA LEU A 214 15.80 11.07 -38.19
C LEU A 214 16.03 12.51 -37.73
N GLU A 215 14.96 13.29 -37.62
CA GLU A 215 14.96 14.59 -36.92
C GLU A 215 14.18 14.44 -35.62
N VAL A 216 14.77 14.89 -34.50
CA VAL A 216 14.12 14.92 -33.19
C VAL A 216 14.13 16.35 -32.67
N THR A 217 12.98 16.88 -32.31
CA THR A 217 12.83 18.19 -31.68
C THR A 217 12.38 18.01 -30.24
N VAL A 218 13.15 18.57 -29.30
CA VAL A 218 12.86 18.57 -27.86
C VAL A 218 12.80 20.02 -27.39
N SER A 219 11.67 20.43 -26.83
CA SER A 219 11.48 21.79 -26.28
C SER A 219 11.93 22.92 -27.23
N GLY A 220 11.63 22.77 -28.53
CA GLY A 220 11.99 23.72 -29.60
C GLY A 220 13.41 23.59 -30.17
N SER A 221 14.25 22.69 -29.64
CA SER A 221 15.61 22.44 -30.14
C SER A 221 15.65 21.15 -30.96
N ALA A 222 16.06 21.25 -32.23
CA ALA A 222 16.14 20.11 -33.15
C ALA A 222 17.55 19.50 -33.23
N LYS A 223 17.64 18.17 -33.25
CA LYS A 223 18.84 17.38 -33.58
C LYS A 223 18.53 16.45 -34.75
N SER A 224 19.51 16.21 -35.62
CA SER A 224 19.38 15.31 -36.77
C SER A 224 20.36 14.15 -36.68
N PHE A 225 19.91 12.96 -37.07
CA PHE A 225 20.64 11.70 -37.04
C PHE A 225 20.45 10.93 -38.35
N THR A 226 21.41 10.08 -38.70
CA THR A 226 21.30 9.12 -39.81
C THR A 226 21.21 7.71 -39.24
N LEU A 227 20.14 6.99 -39.56
CA LEU A 227 19.87 5.67 -39.00
C LEU A 227 20.60 4.55 -39.75
N LYS A 228 21.03 3.54 -38.98
CA LYS A 228 21.37 2.21 -39.51
C LYS A 228 20.07 1.44 -39.78
N GLU A 229 20.12 0.44 -40.66
CA GLU A 229 18.97 -0.43 -40.94
C GLU A 229 18.42 -1.12 -39.68
N SER A 230 17.10 -1.15 -39.58
CA SER A 230 16.35 -1.75 -38.48
C SER A 230 16.32 -3.28 -38.59
N VAL A 231 16.76 -3.99 -37.55
CA VAL A 231 16.64 -5.46 -37.44
C VAL A 231 15.41 -5.79 -36.59
N PRO A 232 14.46 -6.60 -37.07
CA PRO A 232 13.25 -6.92 -36.31
C PRO A 232 13.57 -7.52 -34.93
N GLY A 233 12.81 -7.14 -33.91
CA GLY A 233 13.02 -7.56 -32.53
C GLY A 233 14.19 -6.89 -31.79
N ARG A 234 14.95 -5.99 -32.43
CA ARG A 234 16.02 -5.20 -31.80
C ARG A 234 15.55 -3.81 -31.38
N SER A 235 16.22 -3.27 -30.35
CA SER A 235 16.08 -1.87 -29.95
C SER A 235 17.27 -1.01 -30.40
N TYR A 236 16.98 0.24 -30.74
CA TYR A 236 17.94 1.29 -31.11
C TYR A 236 17.72 2.51 -30.21
N ALA A 237 18.76 3.32 -29.98
CA ALA A 237 18.67 4.52 -29.16
C ALA A 237 19.36 5.73 -29.79
N VAL A 238 18.79 6.93 -29.60
CA VAL A 238 19.42 8.22 -29.90
C VAL A 238 19.31 9.18 -28.71
N ASP A 239 20.26 10.12 -28.60
CA ASP A 239 20.33 11.08 -27.50
C ASP A 239 19.88 12.49 -27.93
N ALA A 240 18.64 12.83 -27.58
CA ALA A 240 18.02 14.12 -27.82
C ALA A 240 17.98 15.04 -26.58
N ALA A 241 18.57 14.63 -25.45
CA ALA A 241 18.55 15.40 -24.21
C ALA A 241 19.35 16.73 -24.32
N GLY A 242 19.06 17.68 -23.43
CA GLY A 242 19.73 18.99 -23.40
C GLY A 242 21.23 18.92 -23.10
N GLU A 243 21.97 19.98 -23.44
CA GLU A 243 23.40 20.06 -23.12
C GLU A 243 23.62 20.11 -21.59
N ARG A 244 24.62 19.36 -21.12
CA ARG A 244 24.98 19.26 -19.70
C ARG A 244 25.46 20.60 -19.16
N VAL A 245 24.81 21.12 -18.11
CA VAL A 245 25.20 22.38 -17.47
C VAL A 245 26.55 22.21 -16.75
N PRO A 246 27.60 22.97 -17.09
CA PRO A 246 28.92 22.82 -16.46
C PRO A 246 28.88 23.06 -14.94
N GLY A 247 29.53 22.17 -14.19
CA GLY A 247 29.64 22.27 -12.72
C GLY A 247 28.38 21.86 -11.94
N LYS A 248 27.30 21.45 -12.63
CA LYS A 248 26.05 21.00 -12.00
C LYS A 248 25.77 19.53 -12.26
N PHE A 249 25.02 18.92 -11.34
CA PHE A 249 24.55 17.54 -11.41
C PHE A 249 23.03 17.50 -11.50
N LYS A 250 22.54 16.47 -12.18
CA LYS A 250 21.13 16.27 -12.50
C LYS A 250 20.45 15.44 -11.41
N VAL A 251 19.45 16.03 -10.76
CA VAL A 251 18.47 15.32 -9.92
C VAL A 251 17.24 15.05 -10.78
N THR A 252 16.81 13.79 -10.84
CA THR A 252 15.66 13.36 -11.65
C THR A 252 14.60 12.72 -10.77
N PHE A 253 13.35 13.15 -10.90
CA PHE A 253 12.20 12.59 -10.21
C PHE A 253 11.48 11.56 -11.09
N ASP A 254 11.57 10.29 -10.71
CA ASP A 254 10.78 9.21 -11.31
C ASP A 254 9.48 9.06 -10.52
N LEU A 255 8.37 9.56 -11.09
CA LEU A 255 7.07 9.50 -10.45
C LEU A 255 6.47 8.09 -10.37
N ASN A 256 7.05 7.04 -10.98
CA ASN A 256 6.61 5.65 -10.82
C ASN A 256 5.07 5.43 -10.93
N GLY A 257 4.47 5.96 -12.00
CA GLY A 257 3.02 5.93 -12.24
C GLY A 257 2.22 7.09 -11.62
N GLY A 258 2.86 8.01 -10.90
CA GLY A 258 2.25 9.28 -10.49
C GLY A 258 2.29 10.38 -11.56
N THR A 259 1.50 11.43 -11.34
CA THR A 259 1.36 12.64 -12.17
C THR A 259 1.35 13.89 -11.26
N GLY A 260 1.12 15.10 -11.79
CA GLY A 260 0.93 16.31 -10.98
C GLY A 260 2.21 17.04 -10.53
N VAL A 261 3.35 16.80 -11.20
CA VAL A 261 4.61 17.51 -10.97
C VAL A 261 5.11 18.11 -12.28
N ASP A 262 5.12 19.44 -12.37
CA ASP A 262 5.51 20.17 -13.59
C ASP A 262 7.03 20.16 -13.85
N GLN A 263 7.84 19.98 -12.81
CA GLN A 263 9.31 19.96 -12.91
C GLN A 263 9.88 18.65 -12.35
N LEU A 264 10.29 17.76 -13.25
CA LEU A 264 10.89 16.46 -12.90
C LEU A 264 12.43 16.48 -12.87
N VAL A 265 13.06 17.56 -13.33
CA VAL A 265 14.53 17.67 -13.43
C VAL A 265 15.03 18.97 -12.81
N TYR A 266 16.07 18.84 -11.99
CA TYR A 266 16.79 19.95 -11.37
C TYR A 266 18.29 19.83 -11.63
N TRP A 267 18.92 20.97 -11.94
CA TRP A 267 20.37 21.09 -12.09
C TRP A 267 20.94 21.92 -10.94
N ALA A 268 21.74 21.28 -10.09
CA ALA A 268 22.21 21.85 -8.84
C ALA A 268 23.71 21.54 -8.61
N SER A 269 24.36 22.36 -7.81
CA SER A 269 25.77 22.20 -7.42
C SER A 269 25.89 21.18 -6.28
N PRO A 270 27.02 20.46 -6.11
CA PRO A 270 27.22 19.59 -4.96
C PRO A 270 27.05 20.34 -3.63
N GLY A 271 26.24 19.79 -2.72
CA GLY A 271 25.90 20.39 -1.44
C GLY A 271 24.74 21.41 -1.46
N GLU A 272 24.18 21.74 -2.63
CA GLU A 272 22.87 22.40 -2.69
C GLU A 272 21.76 21.41 -2.31
N SER A 273 20.61 21.92 -1.87
CA SER A 273 19.41 21.12 -1.57
C SER A 273 18.32 21.33 -2.62
N VAL A 274 17.67 20.24 -3.04
CA VAL A 274 16.50 20.25 -3.93
C VAL A 274 15.28 19.77 -3.15
N GLU A 275 14.15 20.47 -3.24
CA GLU A 275 12.91 20.04 -2.59
C GLU A 275 12.27 18.84 -3.30
N LEU A 276 11.74 17.89 -2.54
CA LEU A 276 11.03 16.73 -3.05
C LEU A 276 9.58 17.14 -3.41
N PRO A 277 9.09 16.89 -4.64
CA PRO A 277 7.77 17.35 -5.06
C PRO A 277 6.63 16.75 -4.23
N LYS A 278 5.82 17.63 -3.63
CA LYS A 278 4.67 17.28 -2.77
C LYS A 278 3.33 17.24 -3.50
N THR A 279 3.28 17.73 -4.75
CA THR A 279 2.05 17.78 -5.57
C THR A 279 1.78 16.50 -6.36
N ALA A 280 2.69 15.52 -6.28
CA ALA A 280 2.54 14.27 -7.01
C ALA A 280 1.31 13.49 -6.52
N VAL A 281 0.51 13.01 -7.47
CA VAL A 281 -0.69 12.21 -7.23
C VAL A 281 -0.70 10.96 -8.11
N ARG A 282 -1.24 9.85 -7.62
CA ARG A 282 -1.51 8.65 -8.41
C ARG A 282 -2.91 8.19 -8.03
N GLU A 283 -3.82 8.15 -9.01
CA GLU A 283 -5.21 7.77 -8.77
C GLU A 283 -5.27 6.34 -8.21
N GLY A 284 -6.00 6.14 -7.11
CA GLY A 284 -6.02 4.86 -6.41
C GLY A 284 -4.78 4.55 -5.58
N TYR A 285 -3.83 5.47 -5.38
CA TYR A 285 -2.63 5.24 -4.55
C TYR A 285 -2.27 6.48 -3.68
N MET A 286 -1.50 6.25 -2.61
CA MET A 286 -0.85 7.29 -1.79
C MET A 286 0.67 7.19 -1.92
N LEU A 287 1.37 8.31 -1.72
CA LEU A 287 2.83 8.34 -1.73
C LEU A 287 3.40 7.80 -0.40
N LYS A 288 4.07 6.64 -0.46
CA LYS A 288 4.73 5.98 0.67
C LYS A 288 6.09 6.60 1.01
N GLY A 289 6.76 7.18 0.02
CA GLY A 289 8.02 7.90 0.23
C GLY A 289 8.86 8.03 -1.05
N TRP A 290 10.06 8.58 -0.88
CA TRP A 290 11.05 8.80 -1.93
C TRP A 290 12.28 7.94 -1.69
N TYR A 291 12.70 7.21 -2.71
CA TYR A 291 13.80 6.26 -2.64
C TYR A 291 14.86 6.54 -3.70
N ASN A 292 16.09 6.08 -3.49
CA ASN A 292 17.09 6.04 -4.57
C ASN A 292 16.71 5.01 -5.66
N GLN A 293 17.39 5.05 -6.81
CA GLN A 293 17.10 4.15 -7.94
C GLN A 293 17.18 2.64 -7.60
N THR A 294 17.94 2.28 -6.56
CA THR A 294 18.09 0.89 -6.07
C THR A 294 17.11 0.50 -4.97
N LEU A 295 16.15 1.39 -4.63
CA LEU A 295 15.09 1.21 -3.63
C LEU A 295 15.57 0.81 -2.23
N ASN A 296 16.85 1.01 -1.92
CA ASN A 296 17.51 0.57 -0.69
C ASN A 296 17.92 1.71 0.25
N VAL A 297 17.78 2.96 -0.20
CA VAL A 297 17.94 4.16 0.64
C VAL A 297 16.68 5.01 0.51
N MET A 298 15.99 5.19 1.64
CA MET A 298 14.97 6.21 1.83
C MET A 298 15.60 7.60 1.89
N PHE A 299 15.00 8.58 1.20
CA PHE A 299 15.27 9.99 1.44
C PHE A 299 14.36 10.48 2.57
N ASP A 300 14.95 10.64 3.75
CA ASP A 300 14.22 10.73 5.02
C ASP A 300 13.39 12.02 5.18
N TYR A 301 12.29 11.90 5.91
CA TYR A 301 11.37 13.00 6.22
C TYR A 301 11.93 13.81 7.39
N SER A 302 12.52 14.99 7.12
CA SER A 302 13.05 15.82 8.20
C SER A 302 11.95 16.28 9.16
N SER A 303 12.26 16.30 10.46
CA SER A 303 11.34 16.70 11.53
C SER A 303 10.90 18.17 11.49
N SER A 304 11.31 18.94 10.48
CA SER A 304 10.86 20.31 10.19
C SER A 304 9.78 20.40 9.10
N GLY A 305 9.31 19.26 8.55
CA GLY A 305 8.26 19.24 7.50
C GLY A 305 8.74 19.62 6.09
N THR A 306 10.05 19.81 5.94
CA THR A 306 10.73 20.10 4.67
C THR A 306 11.39 18.82 4.14
N SER A 307 10.78 18.22 3.12
CA SER A 307 11.31 17.05 2.42
C SER A 307 12.26 17.54 1.32
N SER A 308 13.58 17.47 1.55
CA SER A 308 14.60 17.92 0.59
C SER A 308 15.80 16.96 0.55
N VAL A 309 16.47 16.92 -0.59
CA VAL A 309 17.65 16.07 -0.84
C VAL A 309 18.90 16.92 -1.05
N MET A 310 20.01 16.53 -0.43
CA MET A 310 21.34 17.10 -0.68
C MET A 310 21.94 16.52 -1.97
N VAL A 311 22.43 17.40 -2.85
CA VAL A 311 22.94 17.02 -4.17
C VAL A 311 24.39 16.53 -4.08
N SER A 312 24.64 15.32 -4.60
CA SER A 312 25.97 14.70 -4.68
C SER A 312 26.79 15.15 -5.88
N ASP A 313 28.05 14.73 -5.94
CA ASP A 313 29.02 14.89 -7.04
C ASP A 313 28.76 13.97 -8.26
N LYS A 314 27.51 13.56 -8.44
CA LYS A 314 27.03 12.69 -9.52
C LYS A 314 25.54 12.91 -9.75
N ASP A 315 25.08 12.59 -10.96
CA ASP A 315 23.65 12.59 -11.31
C ASP A 315 22.94 11.42 -10.61
N PHE A 316 21.71 11.61 -10.16
CA PHE A 316 20.93 10.57 -9.49
C PHE A 316 19.42 10.71 -9.65
N TYR A 317 18.72 9.60 -9.42
CA TYR A 317 17.27 9.47 -9.54
C TYR A 317 16.64 9.30 -8.16
N ILE A 318 15.45 9.88 -8.01
CA ILE A 318 14.57 9.75 -6.86
C ILE A 318 13.27 9.13 -7.34
N VAL A 319 12.98 7.93 -6.88
CA VAL A 319 11.80 7.14 -7.24
C VAL A 319 10.72 7.36 -6.20
N PHE A 320 9.53 7.75 -6.63
CA PHE A 320 8.33 7.80 -5.80
C PHE A 320 7.85 6.36 -5.58
N ILE A 321 7.63 5.94 -4.33
CA ILE A 321 7.03 4.63 -4.05
C ILE A 321 5.59 4.85 -3.61
N TRP A 322 4.67 4.15 -4.27
CA TRP A 322 3.23 4.28 -4.04
C TRP A 322 2.68 3.08 -3.29
N GLU A 323 1.55 3.29 -2.62
CA GLU A 323 0.82 2.27 -1.88
C GLU A 323 -0.68 2.44 -2.15
N GLU A 324 -1.36 1.35 -2.47
CA GLU A 324 -2.73 1.40 -2.98
C GLU A 324 -3.73 1.99 -1.96
N ILE A 325 -4.79 2.61 -2.48
CA ILE A 325 -5.95 3.07 -1.73
C ILE A 325 -6.91 1.88 -1.71
N THR A 326 -6.81 1.03 -0.69
CA THR A 326 -7.82 -0.01 -0.47
C THR A 326 -9.18 0.65 -0.22
N THR A 327 -10.15 0.29 -1.06
CA THR A 327 -11.56 0.71 -0.95
C THR A 327 -12.41 -0.27 -0.17
N GLU A 328 -11.89 -1.46 0.13
CA GLU A 328 -12.51 -2.48 0.98
C GLU A 328 -12.09 -2.28 2.44
N GLY A 329 -13.04 -2.46 3.36
CA GLY A 329 -12.78 -2.50 4.80
C GLY A 329 -12.30 -3.87 5.28
N ALA A 330 -11.98 -3.95 6.57
CA ALA A 330 -11.51 -5.12 7.30
C ALA A 330 -12.52 -6.29 7.25
N THR A 331 -12.53 -7.08 6.17
CA THR A 331 -13.56 -8.11 5.92
C THR A 331 -13.70 -9.12 7.08
N LYS A 332 -12.61 -9.40 7.78
CA LYS A 332 -12.53 -10.26 8.99
C LYS A 332 -13.15 -9.67 10.27
N TYR A 333 -13.41 -8.36 10.32
CA TYR A 333 -13.88 -7.65 11.51
C TYR A 333 -15.27 -7.01 11.32
N ARG A 334 -15.94 -7.24 10.19
CA ARG A 334 -17.25 -6.64 9.88
C ARG A 334 -18.30 -6.92 10.97
N ASN A 335 -18.87 -5.87 11.54
CA ASN A 335 -19.80 -5.89 12.69
C ASN A 335 -19.21 -6.43 14.00
N GLU A 336 -17.88 -6.44 14.17
CA GLU A 336 -17.20 -6.95 15.37
C GLU A 336 -16.57 -5.83 16.23
N ASP A 337 -16.61 -6.03 17.56
CA ASP A 337 -15.82 -5.26 18.51
C ASP A 337 -14.44 -5.90 18.68
N VAL A 338 -13.39 -5.27 18.14
CA VAL A 338 -12.01 -5.77 18.20
C VAL A 338 -11.24 -5.03 19.29
N TRP A 339 -10.58 -5.77 20.17
CA TRP A 339 -9.91 -5.25 21.36
C TRP A 339 -8.39 -5.43 21.30
N VAL A 340 -7.67 -4.50 21.92
CA VAL A 340 -6.22 -4.63 22.16
C VAL A 340 -5.93 -5.92 22.94
N LYS A 341 -4.81 -6.58 22.63
CA LYS A 341 -4.42 -7.85 23.26
C LYS A 341 -4.43 -7.74 24.79
N GLY A 342 -5.12 -8.67 25.45
CA GLY A 342 -5.17 -8.75 26.91
C GLY A 342 -6.17 -7.80 27.59
N ILE A 343 -6.94 -7.02 26.83
CA ILE A 343 -8.09 -6.29 27.36
C ILE A 343 -9.26 -7.26 27.57
N VAL A 344 -9.95 -7.14 28.70
CA VAL A 344 -11.23 -7.81 28.95
C VAL A 344 -12.34 -6.89 28.41
N PRO A 345 -13.10 -7.29 27.37
CA PRO A 345 -14.19 -6.47 26.83
C PRO A 345 -15.23 -6.18 27.93
N PRO A 346 -15.71 -4.92 28.06
CA PRO A 346 -16.83 -4.60 28.93
C PRO A 346 -18.11 -5.33 28.47
N SER A 347 -18.88 -5.86 29.43
CA SER A 347 -20.21 -6.40 29.16
C SER A 347 -21.22 -5.28 28.90
N GLU A 348 -22.40 -5.59 28.34
CA GLU A 348 -23.46 -4.59 28.16
C GLU A 348 -23.86 -3.92 29.49
N ASP A 349 -23.89 -4.68 30.59
CA ASP A 349 -24.20 -4.20 31.94
C ASP A 349 -23.09 -3.31 32.57
N ASP A 350 -21.88 -3.28 32.00
CA ASP A 350 -20.79 -2.41 32.46
C ASP A 350 -20.95 -0.94 31.98
N TRP A 351 -21.81 -0.68 30.99
CA TRP A 351 -22.00 0.64 30.40
C TRP A 351 -22.96 1.50 31.23
N GLU A 352 -22.41 2.48 31.94
CA GLU A 352 -23.16 3.47 32.73
C GLU A 352 -23.42 4.75 31.92
N LEU A 353 -24.66 5.24 31.95
CA LEU A 353 -24.97 6.60 31.48
C LEU A 353 -24.36 7.64 32.44
N ALA A 354 -23.57 8.56 31.89
CA ALA A 354 -22.88 9.60 32.65
C ALA A 354 -22.80 10.91 31.85
N SER A 355 -22.88 12.05 32.56
CA SER A 355 -22.58 13.34 31.92
C SER A 355 -21.07 13.53 31.82
N ILE A 356 -20.56 13.43 30.59
CA ILE A 356 -19.16 13.58 30.20
C ILE A 356 -19.10 14.53 29.01
N ALA A 357 -19.20 15.84 29.28
CA ALA A 357 -19.30 16.89 28.27
C ALA A 357 -20.43 16.63 27.23
N GLY A 358 -21.60 16.24 27.74
CA GLY A 358 -22.73 15.70 27.00
C GLY A 358 -23.30 14.48 27.73
N ASP A 359 -24.47 13.98 27.30
CA ASP A 359 -24.99 12.69 27.79
C ASP A 359 -24.30 11.55 27.02
N GLY A 360 -23.47 10.76 27.69
CA GLY A 360 -22.68 9.69 27.08
C GLY A 360 -22.67 8.40 27.92
N TYR A 361 -22.30 7.28 27.29
CA TYR A 361 -22.08 6.01 27.98
C TYR A 361 -20.59 5.78 28.23
N LEU A 362 -20.25 5.32 29.43
CA LEU A 362 -18.88 4.97 29.80
C LEU A 362 -18.82 3.71 30.64
N VAL A 363 -17.65 3.09 30.67
CA VAL A 363 -17.31 1.99 31.57
C VAL A 363 -16.30 2.50 32.58
N ARG A 364 -16.62 2.47 33.87
CA ARG A 364 -15.68 2.87 34.94
C ARG A 364 -14.47 1.93 34.97
N TRP A 365 -13.30 2.47 35.32
CA TRP A 365 -12.11 1.64 35.53
C TRP A 365 -12.30 0.71 36.73
N LYS A 366 -11.93 -0.56 36.55
CA LYS A 366 -11.91 -1.61 37.57
C LYS A 366 -10.59 -2.38 37.44
N PRO A 367 -9.95 -2.80 38.55
CA PRO A 367 -8.76 -3.66 38.49
C PRO A 367 -9.02 -4.95 37.71
N GLY A 368 -8.03 -5.41 36.94
CA GLY A 368 -8.09 -6.70 36.23
C GLY A 368 -8.74 -6.68 34.83
N LEU A 369 -9.19 -5.52 34.33
CA LEU A 369 -9.75 -5.41 32.97
C LEU A 369 -8.69 -5.24 31.86
N GLY A 370 -7.40 -5.16 32.23
CA GLY A 370 -6.26 -5.02 31.29
C GLY A 370 -6.02 -3.63 30.70
N TRP A 371 -6.98 -2.71 30.82
CA TRP A 371 -6.87 -1.32 30.37
C TRP A 371 -6.60 -0.35 31.54
N TYR A 372 -6.06 0.82 31.20
CA TYR A 372 -5.59 1.84 32.15
C TYR A 372 -6.14 3.22 31.79
N ASN A 373 -6.24 4.09 32.79
CA ASN A 373 -6.83 5.41 32.63
C ASN A 373 -6.09 6.47 33.45
N THR A 374 -4.81 6.67 33.13
CA THR A 374 -3.96 7.71 33.72
C THR A 374 -4.54 9.08 33.40
N ASN A 375 -4.85 9.85 34.44
CA ASN A 375 -5.26 11.23 34.35
C ASN A 375 -4.04 12.15 34.25
N GLN A 376 -4.12 13.23 33.48
CA GLN A 376 -3.00 14.16 33.33
C GLN A 376 -2.85 15.14 34.51
N ASN A 377 -3.71 15.07 35.52
CA ASN A 377 -3.67 15.89 36.75
C ASN A 377 -3.61 17.40 36.46
N GLY A 378 -4.34 17.85 35.44
CA GLY A 378 -4.39 19.26 35.00
C GLY A 378 -3.13 19.78 34.29
N ARG A 379 -2.19 18.88 33.93
CA ARG A 379 -0.94 19.21 33.24
C ARG A 379 -1.09 19.17 31.72
N ASP A 380 -0.22 19.90 31.01
CA ASP A 380 -0.10 19.92 29.55
C ASP A 380 0.64 18.66 29.01
N MET A 381 0.30 17.50 29.58
CA MET A 381 1.06 16.24 29.46
C MET A 381 0.15 15.07 29.04
N CYS A 382 -0.86 15.33 28.20
CA CYS A 382 -1.75 14.30 27.64
C CYS A 382 -0.98 13.15 26.99
N TRP A 383 0.13 13.47 26.32
CA TRP A 383 1.07 12.53 25.70
C TRP A 383 1.72 11.59 26.72
N ALA A 384 2.09 12.08 27.91
CA ALA A 384 2.74 11.28 28.95
C ALA A 384 1.72 10.44 29.73
N ALA A 385 0.50 10.95 29.93
CA ALA A 385 -0.59 10.16 30.48
C ALA A 385 -0.99 9.01 29.53
N THR A 386 -1.08 9.30 28.22
CA THR A 386 -1.28 8.30 27.17
C THR A 386 -0.13 7.30 27.14
N ALA A 387 1.14 7.76 27.22
CA ALA A 387 2.29 6.86 27.24
C ALA A 387 2.30 5.98 28.49
N SER A 388 1.86 6.50 29.64
CA SER A 388 1.74 5.73 30.88
C SER A 388 0.72 4.60 30.74
N ASN A 389 -0.42 4.84 30.10
CA ASN A 389 -1.42 3.79 29.80
C ASN A 389 -0.82 2.68 28.93
N ILE A 390 -0.14 3.05 27.85
CA ILE A 390 0.54 2.11 26.94
C ILE A 390 1.63 1.32 27.69
N LEU A 391 2.41 1.98 28.54
CA LEU A 391 3.49 1.35 29.30
C LEU A 391 2.97 0.40 30.38
N HIS A 392 1.90 0.74 31.10
CA HIS A 392 1.26 -0.17 32.05
C HIS A 392 0.76 -1.44 31.37
N TRP A 393 0.07 -1.30 30.23
CA TRP A 393 -0.32 -2.44 29.40
C TRP A 393 0.89 -3.25 28.94
N TRP A 394 1.93 -2.58 28.45
CA TRP A 394 3.13 -3.22 27.92
C TRP A 394 3.91 -4.01 28.99
N LEU A 395 3.96 -3.49 30.22
CA LEU A 395 4.56 -4.15 31.38
C LEU A 395 3.76 -5.39 31.77
N ASP A 396 2.43 -5.33 31.76
CA ASP A 396 1.57 -6.49 32.05
C ASP A 396 1.66 -7.57 30.98
N GLN A 397 1.67 -7.20 29.69
CA GLN A 397 1.87 -8.16 28.58
C GLN A 397 3.28 -8.77 28.54
N ASN A 398 4.26 -8.14 29.18
CA ASN A 398 5.65 -8.63 29.29
C ASN A 398 6.02 -9.08 30.71
N ARG A 399 5.06 -9.23 31.63
CA ARG A 399 5.30 -9.38 33.08
C ARG A 399 6.37 -10.42 33.42
N THR A 400 6.30 -11.62 32.83
CA THR A 400 7.28 -12.70 33.03
C THR A 400 8.72 -12.30 32.67
N TYR A 401 8.92 -11.54 31.59
CA TYR A 401 10.25 -11.06 31.20
C TYR A 401 10.72 -9.90 32.09
N VAL A 402 9.81 -8.99 32.44
CA VAL A 402 10.08 -7.83 33.31
C VAL A 402 10.45 -8.27 34.73
N ASP A 403 9.70 -9.19 35.33
CA ASP A 403 9.98 -9.70 36.67
C ASP A 403 11.33 -10.44 36.71
N ARG A 404 11.62 -11.29 35.70
CA ARG A 404 12.93 -11.95 35.56
C ARG A 404 14.07 -10.93 35.40
N PHE A 405 13.85 -9.85 34.66
CA PHE A 405 14.85 -8.79 34.49
C PHE A 405 15.12 -8.04 35.79
N ILE A 406 14.07 -7.71 36.55
CA ILE A 406 14.18 -7.06 37.86
C ILE A 406 14.90 -7.99 38.85
N GLU A 407 14.58 -9.28 38.87
CA GLU A 407 15.25 -10.29 39.70
C GLU A 407 16.75 -10.38 39.38
N GLN A 408 17.13 -10.39 38.10
CA GLN A 408 18.54 -10.47 37.68
C GLN A 408 19.35 -9.18 37.88
N THR A 409 18.71 -8.01 37.79
CA THR A 409 19.41 -6.70 37.78
C THR A 409 19.27 -5.92 39.08
N GLY A 410 18.28 -6.24 39.92
CA GLY A 410 17.88 -5.43 41.08
C GLY A 410 17.37 -4.03 40.70
N ARG A 411 17.02 -3.78 39.44
CA ARG A 411 16.58 -2.46 38.97
C ARG A 411 15.19 -2.13 39.49
N ASP A 412 15.09 -1.00 40.19
CA ASP A 412 13.80 -0.39 40.52
C ASP A 412 13.19 0.24 39.26
N ILE A 413 11.91 -0.07 38.99
CA ILE A 413 11.20 0.33 37.77
C ILE A 413 9.80 0.79 38.18
N PRO A 414 9.42 2.06 37.90
CA PRO A 414 8.07 2.55 38.18
C PRO A 414 7.06 1.77 37.35
N ARG A 415 6.11 1.10 38.01
CA ARG A 415 5.22 0.13 37.35
C ARG A 415 3.84 -0.07 37.97
N THR A 416 3.54 0.55 39.11
CA THR A 416 2.25 0.39 39.77
C THR A 416 1.25 1.39 39.21
N PHE A 417 0.07 0.90 38.82
CA PHE A 417 -1.12 1.73 38.63
C PHE A 417 -1.99 1.58 39.87
N HIS A 418 -2.05 2.61 40.72
CA HIS A 418 -2.90 2.59 41.91
C HIS A 418 -4.33 2.99 41.56
N GLU A 419 -4.47 4.11 40.87
CA GLU A 419 -5.73 4.67 40.39
C GLU A 419 -5.44 5.73 39.31
N ALA A 420 -6.50 6.24 38.67
CA ALA A 420 -6.38 7.20 37.57
C ALA A 420 -5.50 8.42 37.89
N HIS A 421 -5.58 8.97 39.11
CA HIS A 421 -4.77 10.12 39.53
C HIS A 421 -3.37 9.76 40.04
N ASN A 422 -3.06 8.48 40.28
CA ASN A 422 -1.80 8.02 40.86
C ASN A 422 -1.24 6.79 40.11
N SER A 423 -0.35 7.08 39.18
CA SER A 423 0.37 6.12 38.34
C SER A 423 1.87 6.36 38.51
N ASP A 424 2.62 5.35 38.95
CA ASP A 424 4.07 5.47 39.15
C ASP A 424 4.79 5.97 37.89
N ILE A 425 4.35 5.48 36.72
CA ILE A 425 4.90 5.83 35.42
C ILE A 425 4.64 7.30 35.09
N PHE A 426 3.42 7.79 35.37
CA PHE A 426 3.09 9.20 35.12
C PHE A 426 3.82 10.13 36.09
N ASN A 427 3.92 9.75 37.36
CA ASN A 427 4.71 10.48 38.36
C ASN A 427 6.19 10.55 37.90
N ASN A 428 6.74 9.44 37.40
CA ASN A 428 8.09 9.40 36.84
C ASN A 428 8.26 10.30 35.61
N PHE A 429 7.27 10.43 34.72
CA PHE A 429 7.28 11.44 33.67
C PHE A 429 7.28 12.87 34.24
N VAL A 430 6.43 13.16 35.23
CA VAL A 430 6.31 14.46 35.88
C VAL A 430 7.61 14.90 36.58
N ASP A 431 8.37 13.95 37.14
CA ASP A 431 9.64 14.23 37.83
C ASP A 431 10.78 14.60 36.86
N HIS A 432 10.70 14.18 35.59
CA HIS A 432 11.80 14.32 34.62
C HIS A 432 11.50 15.25 33.44
N TRP A 433 10.24 15.43 33.07
CA TRP A 433 9.83 16.22 31.90
C TRP A 433 9.18 17.55 32.31
N PRO A 434 9.40 18.63 31.54
CA PRO A 434 8.68 19.87 31.74
C PRO A 434 7.17 19.69 31.50
N ASN A 435 6.35 20.51 32.16
CA ASN A 435 4.92 20.62 31.86
C ASN A 435 4.72 21.27 30.48
N ALA A 436 4.80 20.46 29.42
CA ALA A 436 4.67 20.87 28.03
C ALA A 436 4.29 19.68 27.14
N GLY A 437 3.66 19.97 25.99
CA GLY A 437 3.30 18.97 24.99
C GLY A 437 4.50 18.29 24.33
N ASN A 438 4.34 16.99 24.02
CA ASN A 438 5.33 16.15 23.35
C ASN A 438 4.65 14.96 22.64
N GLY A 439 5.41 14.03 22.07
CA GLY A 439 4.88 12.82 21.43
C GLY A 439 4.76 11.63 22.38
N THR A 440 3.66 10.88 22.33
CA THR A 440 3.48 9.64 23.12
C THR A 440 4.56 8.60 22.79
N HIS A 441 4.95 8.47 21.52
CA HIS A 441 6.05 7.59 21.10
C HIS A 441 7.41 8.01 21.69
N ILE A 442 7.66 9.30 21.91
CA ILE A 442 8.88 9.81 22.55
C ILE A 442 8.90 9.39 24.03
N GLY A 443 7.76 9.49 24.73
CA GLY A 443 7.63 9.02 26.11
C GLY A 443 7.88 7.52 26.26
N PHE A 444 7.28 6.71 25.39
CA PHE A 444 7.51 5.25 25.34
C PHE A 444 8.99 4.92 25.07
N GLY A 445 9.59 5.57 24.06
CA GLY A 445 11.01 5.41 23.72
C GLY A 445 11.96 5.78 24.86
N TRP A 446 11.70 6.90 25.55
CA TRP A 446 12.47 7.34 26.71
C TRP A 446 12.37 6.35 27.88
N PHE A 447 11.17 5.82 28.17
CA PHE A 447 11.01 4.86 29.25
C PHE A 447 11.85 3.59 29.01
N LEU A 448 11.77 3.02 27.80
CA LEU A 448 12.50 1.80 27.45
C LEU A 448 14.01 2.05 27.29
N THR A 449 14.42 3.08 26.55
CA THR A 449 15.82 3.24 26.07
C THR A 449 16.54 4.53 26.50
N GLY A 450 15.82 5.48 27.09
CA GLY A 450 16.35 6.76 27.57
C GLY A 450 16.41 7.85 26.52
N SER A 451 17.03 8.98 26.89
CA SER A 451 17.33 10.10 26.00
C SER A 451 18.64 10.75 26.42
N ASP A 452 19.40 11.30 25.47
CA ASP A 452 20.60 12.09 25.77
C ASP A 452 20.26 13.49 26.35
N LYS A 453 18.98 13.91 26.25
CA LYS A 453 18.52 15.26 26.64
C LYS A 453 17.73 15.28 27.96
N ILE A 454 17.09 14.17 28.32
CA ILE A 454 16.21 14.07 29.50
C ILE A 454 16.69 12.89 30.36
N GLY A 455 17.08 13.19 31.59
CA GLY A 455 17.49 12.18 32.57
C GLY A 455 16.34 11.25 32.97
N GLY A 456 16.65 10.18 33.71
CA GLY A 456 15.68 9.12 34.00
C GLY A 456 15.36 8.25 32.78
N GLY A 457 14.31 7.44 32.89
CA GLY A 457 13.95 6.46 31.86
C GLY A 457 15.03 5.37 31.70
N ALA A 458 15.22 4.90 30.46
CA ALA A 458 16.22 3.88 30.09
C ALA A 458 16.09 2.52 30.82
N TYR A 459 14.91 2.21 31.36
CA TYR A 459 14.69 1.08 32.26
C TYR A 459 15.01 -0.29 31.64
N PHE A 460 14.98 -0.39 30.31
CA PHE A 460 15.26 -1.62 29.55
C PHE A 460 16.28 -1.39 28.41
N LYS A 461 17.18 -0.41 28.54
CA LYS A 461 18.10 0.01 27.48
C LYS A 461 18.96 -1.15 26.95
N GLU A 462 19.35 -2.07 27.82
CA GLU A 462 20.15 -3.26 27.54
C GLU A 462 19.40 -4.31 26.69
N VAL A 463 18.08 -4.35 26.79
CA VAL A 463 17.21 -5.27 26.04
C VAL A 463 16.88 -4.68 24.66
N PHE A 464 16.55 -3.39 24.61
CA PHE A 464 16.03 -2.74 23.40
C PHE A 464 17.13 -2.10 22.53
N ASN A 465 18.31 -1.84 23.09
CA ASN A 465 19.51 -1.32 22.40
C ASN A 465 19.21 -0.11 21.48
N GLY A 466 18.47 0.86 21.99
CA GLY A 466 18.09 2.09 21.27
C GLY A 466 17.00 1.93 20.21
N SER A 467 16.41 0.74 20.04
CA SER A 467 15.32 0.48 19.10
C SER A 467 14.08 -0.02 19.85
N VAL A 468 12.96 0.69 19.73
CA VAL A 468 11.68 0.31 20.34
C VAL A 468 10.67 -0.17 19.29
N PRO A 469 9.78 -1.13 19.63
CA PRO A 469 8.80 -1.70 18.70
C PRO A 469 7.61 -0.76 18.51
N VAL A 470 7.81 0.35 17.80
CA VAL A 470 6.80 1.38 17.54
C VAL A 470 6.60 1.54 16.03
N SER A 471 5.36 1.76 15.60
CA SER A 471 5.05 2.23 14.25
C SER A 471 4.07 3.38 14.35
N ASP A 472 4.46 4.53 13.81
CA ASP A 472 3.72 5.79 13.89
C ASP A 472 3.38 6.27 12.48
N PHE A 473 2.17 6.80 12.32
CA PHE A 473 1.70 7.37 11.06
C PHE A 473 0.99 8.70 11.35
N MET A 474 1.57 9.80 10.86
CA MET A 474 1.11 11.17 11.07
C MET A 474 0.99 11.92 9.75
N VAL A 475 -0.06 12.72 9.63
CA VAL A 475 -0.32 13.63 8.51
C VAL A 475 -0.53 15.05 9.02
N SER A 476 -0.39 16.04 8.14
CA SER A 476 -0.51 17.47 8.49
C SER A 476 -1.93 17.95 8.76
N TRP A 477 -2.97 17.15 8.48
CA TRP A 477 -4.37 17.59 8.48
C TRP A 477 -5.36 16.58 9.06
N ALA A 478 -5.66 15.50 8.32
CA ALA A 478 -6.57 14.44 8.74
C ALA A 478 -6.18 13.11 8.08
N LEU A 479 -6.15 12.02 8.85
CA LEU A 479 -5.96 10.65 8.37
C LEU A 479 -7.07 10.30 7.38
N GLN A 480 -6.74 9.59 6.30
CA GLN A 480 -7.77 9.04 5.42
C GLN A 480 -8.42 7.82 6.05
N ARG A 481 -9.67 7.50 5.65
CA ARG A 481 -10.42 6.31 6.10
C ARG A 481 -9.55 5.05 6.07
N LYS A 482 -8.85 4.83 4.97
CA LYS A 482 -7.95 3.69 4.78
C LYS A 482 -6.77 3.67 5.77
N ASP A 483 -6.23 4.84 6.13
CA ASP A 483 -5.02 4.95 6.94
C ASP A 483 -5.32 4.57 8.39
N LEU A 484 -6.46 5.06 8.92
CA LEU A 484 -6.97 4.62 10.21
C LEU A 484 -7.18 3.11 10.21
N ASN A 485 -7.95 2.59 9.23
CA ASN A 485 -8.36 1.19 9.23
C ASN A 485 -7.18 0.22 9.08
N ARG A 486 -6.26 0.45 8.13
CA ARG A 486 -5.01 -0.31 8.01
C ARG A 486 -4.23 -0.31 9.33
N MET A 487 -4.03 0.86 9.95
CA MET A 487 -3.25 0.98 11.19
C MET A 487 -3.92 0.28 12.38
N LEU A 488 -5.26 0.31 12.47
CA LEU A 488 -6.02 -0.47 13.45
C LEU A 488 -5.90 -1.97 13.18
N GLU A 489 -6.09 -2.41 11.93
CA GLU A 489 -6.01 -3.82 11.55
C GLU A 489 -4.64 -4.42 11.87
N GLU A 490 -3.57 -3.76 11.45
CA GLU A 490 -2.20 -4.16 11.75
C GLU A 490 -1.93 -4.21 13.25
N ALA A 491 -2.44 -3.23 14.02
CA ALA A 491 -2.27 -3.21 15.47
C ALA A 491 -2.99 -4.38 16.15
N PHE A 492 -4.23 -4.68 15.75
CA PHE A 492 -4.99 -5.80 16.30
C PHE A 492 -4.38 -7.16 15.94
N GLU A 493 -3.95 -7.36 14.68
CA GLU A 493 -3.25 -8.59 14.26
C GLU A 493 -1.95 -8.82 15.03
N LYS A 494 -1.16 -7.77 15.23
CA LYS A 494 0.13 -7.83 15.95
C LYS A 494 -0.05 -7.84 17.47
N GLY A 495 -1.28 -7.69 17.97
CA GLY A 495 -1.60 -7.62 19.39
C GLY A 495 -0.94 -6.41 20.09
N CYS A 496 -0.86 -5.28 19.40
CA CYS A 496 -0.28 -4.03 19.88
C CYS A 496 -1.30 -3.19 20.66
N ALA A 497 -0.83 -2.32 21.56
CA ALA A 497 -1.63 -1.21 22.08
C ALA A 497 -1.57 -0.02 21.12
N ILE A 498 -2.56 0.88 21.21
CA ILE A 498 -2.80 1.93 20.21
C ILE A 498 -2.96 3.29 20.91
N SER A 499 -2.34 4.32 20.35
CA SER A 499 -2.70 5.71 20.65
C SER A 499 -3.02 6.46 19.37
N ILE A 500 -3.88 7.45 19.50
CA ILE A 500 -4.18 8.43 18.44
C ILE A 500 -3.95 9.82 18.99
N GLY A 501 -3.99 10.81 18.11
CA GLY A 501 -4.35 12.13 18.57
C GLY A 501 -5.09 12.97 17.55
N ILE A 502 -5.73 13.96 18.14
CA ILE A 502 -6.82 14.71 17.55
C ILE A 502 -6.55 16.21 17.64
N ASN A 503 -7.14 16.96 16.72
CA ASN A 503 -7.19 18.41 16.80
C ASN A 503 -8.58 18.93 16.43
N ALA A 504 -9.06 19.93 17.17
CA ALA A 504 -10.36 20.55 16.94
C ALA A 504 -10.37 21.28 15.60
N MET A 505 -11.40 21.06 14.77
CA MET A 505 -11.49 21.66 13.44
C MET A 505 -11.44 23.20 13.43
N ASN A 506 -11.88 23.83 14.53
CA ASN A 506 -11.91 25.28 14.72
C ASN A 506 -10.60 25.86 15.31
N GLY A 507 -9.56 25.05 15.43
CA GLY A 507 -8.31 25.38 16.10
C GLY A 507 -8.31 24.98 17.57
N GLY A 508 -7.25 24.31 18.00
CA GLY A 508 -7.03 23.84 19.36
C GLY A 508 -5.59 23.38 19.56
N ALA A 509 -5.22 23.11 20.81
CA ALA A 509 -4.00 22.37 21.09
C ALA A 509 -4.20 20.90 20.69
N PRO A 510 -3.21 20.25 20.05
CA PRO A 510 -3.30 18.82 19.75
C PRO A 510 -3.42 17.99 21.04
N HIS A 511 -4.25 16.93 21.00
CA HIS A 511 -4.53 16.10 22.17
C HIS A 511 -4.28 14.62 21.88
N ALA A 512 -3.67 13.92 22.83
CA ALA A 512 -3.34 12.50 22.75
C ALA A 512 -4.36 11.64 23.51
N LEU A 513 -4.72 10.49 22.95
CA LEU A 513 -5.72 9.55 23.49
C LEU A 513 -5.20 8.11 23.39
N THR A 514 -5.59 7.27 24.36
CA THR A 514 -5.36 5.81 24.27
C THR A 514 -6.58 5.13 23.66
N VAL A 515 -6.37 4.22 22.72
CA VAL A 515 -7.41 3.38 22.11
C VAL A 515 -7.22 1.95 22.60
N TRP A 516 -8.28 1.37 23.17
CA TRP A 516 -8.33 0.02 23.72
C TRP A 516 -9.07 -0.98 22.83
N GLY A 517 -9.80 -0.49 21.84
CA GLY A 517 -10.49 -1.29 20.82
C GLY A 517 -11.19 -0.42 19.78
N ALA A 518 -11.81 -1.06 18.79
CA ALA A 518 -12.68 -0.43 17.80
C ALA A 518 -13.88 -1.32 17.48
N HIS A 519 -15.04 -0.72 17.18
CA HIS A 519 -16.09 -1.39 16.42
C HIS A 519 -15.80 -1.16 14.92
N PHE A 520 -16.14 -2.13 14.08
CA PHE A 520 -16.11 -1.99 12.63
C PHE A 520 -17.51 -2.26 12.05
N ASP A 521 -17.95 -1.42 11.12
CA ASP A 521 -19.25 -1.51 10.44
C ASP A 521 -19.37 -2.74 9.51
N ASP A 522 -20.48 -2.83 8.77
CA ASP A 522 -20.76 -3.93 7.83
C ASP A 522 -19.92 -3.90 6.54
N GLU A 523 -19.35 -2.74 6.18
CA GLU A 523 -18.33 -2.62 5.13
C GLU A 523 -16.94 -3.05 5.64
N GLY A 524 -16.69 -2.91 6.94
CA GLY A 524 -15.46 -3.24 7.64
C GLY A 524 -14.62 -2.01 7.99
N PHE A 525 -15.23 -0.83 8.15
CA PHE A 525 -14.56 0.40 8.57
C PHE A 525 -14.88 0.74 10.02
N ALA A 526 -13.90 1.26 10.74
CA ALA A 526 -14.06 1.65 12.13
C ALA A 526 -15.04 2.84 12.25
N ASP A 527 -16.15 2.64 12.95
CA ASP A 527 -17.18 3.65 13.23
C ASP A 527 -17.24 4.05 14.72
N ILE A 528 -16.62 3.26 15.61
CA ILE A 528 -16.45 3.57 17.03
C ILE A 528 -15.02 3.23 17.46
N LEU A 529 -14.37 4.14 18.21
CA LEU A 529 -13.18 3.81 19.00
C LEU A 529 -13.52 3.73 20.49
N TYR A 530 -13.04 2.69 21.14
CA TYR A 530 -13.10 2.52 22.59
C TYR A 530 -11.88 3.20 23.23
N ILE A 531 -12.06 4.42 23.75
CA ILE A 531 -10.94 5.27 24.19
C ILE A 531 -10.96 5.58 25.68
N THR A 532 -9.79 5.88 26.24
CA THR A 532 -9.66 6.60 27.51
C THR A 532 -9.01 7.96 27.27
N ASN A 533 -9.57 9.01 27.89
CA ASN A 533 -9.10 10.39 27.75
C ASN A 533 -8.63 10.94 29.11
N SER A 534 -7.32 11.18 29.22
CA SER A 534 -6.63 11.65 30.43
C SER A 534 -7.09 13.01 30.98
N ALA A 535 -7.92 13.75 30.23
CA ALA A 535 -8.49 15.03 30.62
C ALA A 535 -10.01 14.98 30.93
N THR A 536 -10.68 13.83 30.80
CA THR A 536 -12.15 13.75 30.92
C THR A 536 -12.61 13.31 32.32
N PHE A 537 -13.64 13.99 32.84
CA PHE A 537 -14.22 13.76 34.16
C PHE A 537 -15.74 13.60 34.08
N ILE A 538 -16.30 12.80 34.99
CA ILE A 538 -17.74 12.62 35.19
C ILE A 538 -18.27 13.81 36.01
N THR A 539 -19.10 14.64 35.38
CA THR A 539 -19.57 15.92 35.97
C THR A 539 -20.83 15.78 36.82
N THR A 540 -21.58 14.67 36.71
CA THR A 540 -22.89 14.46 37.37
C THR A 540 -22.84 13.92 38.81
N ARG A 541 -21.67 13.55 39.34
CA ARG A 541 -21.54 13.00 40.71
C ARG A 541 -20.29 13.54 41.40
N PRO A 542 -20.41 14.50 42.34
CA PRO A 542 -19.29 14.97 43.15
C PRO A 542 -18.80 13.88 44.14
N PRO A 543 -17.48 13.80 44.44
CA PRO A 543 -16.39 14.51 43.77
C PRO A 543 -16.21 14.02 42.33
N GLU A 544 -15.77 14.91 41.44
CA GLU A 544 -15.50 14.56 40.03
C GLU A 544 -14.55 13.36 39.94
N GLN A 545 -14.89 12.37 39.11
CA GLN A 545 -14.10 11.16 38.89
C GLN A 545 -13.63 11.11 37.44
N PRO A 546 -12.40 10.67 37.14
CA PRO A 546 -11.98 10.43 35.77
C PRO A 546 -12.94 9.49 35.03
N ALA A 547 -13.36 9.87 33.83
CA ALA A 547 -14.15 9.01 32.97
C ALA A 547 -13.30 7.83 32.51
N GLY A 548 -13.86 6.61 32.50
CA GLY A 548 -13.14 5.41 32.05
C GLY A 548 -13.17 5.25 30.53
N ILE A 549 -13.44 4.04 30.02
CA ILE A 549 -13.61 3.84 28.58
C ILE A 549 -14.90 4.53 28.13
N VAL A 550 -14.81 5.26 27.01
CA VAL A 550 -15.96 5.86 26.32
C VAL A 550 -16.02 5.35 24.87
N LYS A 551 -17.22 5.24 24.31
CA LYS A 551 -17.42 5.07 22.87
C LYS A 551 -17.26 6.44 22.21
N ALA A 552 -16.29 6.59 21.32
CA ALA A 552 -16.11 7.80 20.52
C ALA A 552 -16.45 7.50 19.07
N VAL A 553 -17.52 8.11 18.55
CA VAL A 553 -17.98 7.89 17.18
C VAL A 553 -16.96 8.44 16.19
N ILE A 554 -16.63 7.62 15.19
CA ILE A 554 -15.83 7.96 14.02
C ILE A 554 -16.76 8.15 12.83
N GLY A 555 -16.43 9.11 11.98
CA GLY A 555 -17.10 9.27 10.71
C GLY A 555 -16.16 9.84 9.66
N TYR A 556 -16.54 9.66 8.40
CA TYR A 556 -15.71 9.97 7.26
C TYR A 556 -16.35 11.10 6.44
N THR A 557 -15.56 12.10 6.03
CA THR A 557 -16.06 13.15 5.15
C THR A 557 -16.29 12.61 3.72
N SER A 558 -16.93 13.40 2.85
CA SER A 558 -17.02 13.07 1.41
C SER A 558 -15.66 12.88 0.74
N ASN A 559 -14.60 13.43 1.34
CA ASN A 559 -13.21 13.32 0.89
C ASN A 559 -12.44 12.24 1.67
N LEU A 560 -13.16 11.34 2.36
CA LEU A 560 -12.63 10.24 3.18
C LEU A 560 -11.73 10.68 4.35
N GLU A 561 -11.76 11.94 4.77
CA GLU A 561 -11.06 12.40 5.96
C GLU A 561 -11.71 11.83 7.22
N THR A 562 -10.89 11.33 8.14
CA THR A 562 -11.33 10.72 9.40
C THR A 562 -11.60 11.79 10.46
N LEU A 563 -12.84 11.86 10.92
CA LEU A 563 -13.27 12.70 12.02
C LEU A 563 -13.73 11.86 13.21
N MET A 564 -13.50 12.36 14.41
CA MET A 564 -14.07 11.88 15.67
C MET A 564 -15.08 12.89 16.20
N GLU A 565 -16.08 12.36 16.89
CA GLU A 565 -17.05 13.12 17.66
C GLU A 565 -16.40 13.93 18.79
N GLY A 566 -16.66 15.23 18.83
CA GLY A 566 -16.30 16.10 19.94
C GLY A 566 -17.41 16.22 20.98
N SER A 567 -17.12 16.96 22.06
CA SER A 567 -18.00 17.28 23.21
C SER A 567 -19.29 18.07 22.90
N THR A 568 -19.77 18.04 21.65
CA THR A 568 -21.05 18.63 21.24
C THR A 568 -21.95 17.61 20.51
N GLY A 569 -21.58 16.33 20.49
CA GLY A 569 -22.30 15.29 19.75
C GLY A 569 -22.15 15.43 18.23
N LYS A 570 -20.99 15.93 17.78
CA LYS A 570 -20.71 16.23 16.36
C LYS A 570 -19.30 15.83 15.99
N LEU A 571 -19.14 15.26 14.80
CA LEU A 571 -17.84 15.06 14.15
C LEU A 571 -17.14 16.42 14.00
N SER A 572 -16.14 16.68 14.86
CA SER A 572 -15.49 17.99 14.98
C SER A 572 -14.00 17.93 15.34
N GLN A 573 -13.46 16.72 15.48
CA GLN A 573 -12.07 16.46 15.83
C GLN A 573 -11.42 15.73 14.65
N ARG A 574 -10.37 16.28 14.04
CA ARG A 574 -9.59 15.57 13.02
C ARG A 574 -8.65 14.60 13.71
N LEU A 575 -8.70 13.31 13.36
CA LEU A 575 -7.60 12.41 13.67
C LEU A 575 -6.45 12.72 12.72
N TYR A 576 -5.25 13.04 13.23
CA TYR A 576 -4.12 13.42 12.39
C TYR A 576 -2.85 12.57 12.64
N TRP A 577 -2.84 11.73 13.68
CA TRP A 577 -1.85 10.66 13.86
C TRP A 577 -2.44 9.44 14.57
N ILE A 578 -1.82 8.29 14.31
CA ILE A 578 -2.04 7.01 14.97
C ILE A 578 -0.71 6.29 15.13
N THR A 579 -0.45 5.78 16.33
CA THR A 579 0.72 4.96 16.65
C THR A 579 0.26 3.63 17.24
N TYR A 580 0.89 2.52 16.87
CA TYR A 580 0.79 1.26 17.62
C TYR A 580 2.12 0.87 18.26
N TYR A 581 2.02 0.14 19.38
CA TYR A 581 3.13 -0.22 20.26
C TYR A 581 3.18 -1.75 20.44
N GLY A 582 4.21 -2.37 19.89
CA GLY A 582 4.45 -3.81 19.97
C GLY A 582 5.13 -4.25 21.27
N LEU A 583 5.13 -5.55 21.52
CA LEU A 583 5.67 -6.11 22.76
C LEU A 583 7.20 -6.26 22.76
N GLY A 584 7.82 -6.54 21.62
CA GLY A 584 9.28 -6.72 21.51
C GLY A 584 9.82 -7.96 22.23
N GLN A 585 9.02 -9.04 22.29
CA GLN A 585 9.35 -10.29 22.99
C GLN A 585 10.56 -11.01 22.38
N ASP A 586 10.78 -10.86 21.08
CA ASP A 586 12.00 -11.26 20.37
C ASP A 586 13.29 -10.66 20.99
N LYS A 587 13.22 -9.40 21.46
CA LYS A 587 14.35 -8.72 22.07
C LYS A 587 14.62 -9.22 23.48
N TRP A 588 13.57 -9.52 24.23
CA TRP A 588 13.65 -10.18 25.53
C TRP A 588 14.28 -11.58 25.41
N GLU A 589 13.87 -12.39 24.45
CA GLU A 589 14.44 -13.71 24.17
C GLU A 589 15.93 -13.62 23.79
N LYS A 590 16.29 -12.66 22.94
CA LYS A 590 17.69 -12.39 22.58
C LYS A 590 18.54 -11.94 23.78
N TYR A 591 17.99 -11.08 24.64
CA TYR A 591 18.66 -10.65 25.87
C TYR A 591 18.97 -11.85 26.78
N PHE A 592 17.95 -12.63 27.16
CA PHE A 592 18.12 -13.75 28.09
C PHE A 592 18.89 -14.96 27.52
N SER A 593 18.95 -15.13 26.20
CA SER A 593 19.81 -16.16 25.57
C SER A 593 21.29 -15.73 25.50
N SER A 594 21.56 -14.42 25.36
CA SER A 594 22.94 -13.89 25.40
C SER A 594 23.50 -13.74 26.82
N SER A 595 22.61 -13.65 27.83
CA SER A 595 22.95 -13.47 29.25
C SER A 595 22.29 -14.57 30.09
N PRO A 596 22.76 -15.84 30.02
CA PRO A 596 22.29 -16.91 30.91
C PRO A 596 22.65 -16.56 32.34
N GLY A 597 21.63 -16.13 33.11
CA GLY A 597 21.78 -15.77 34.51
C GLY A 597 22.41 -16.91 35.32
N VAL A 598 23.24 -16.54 36.30
CA VAL A 598 23.90 -17.47 37.23
C VAL A 598 22.84 -18.40 37.83
N ALA A 599 23.02 -19.71 37.64
CA ALA A 599 22.18 -20.69 38.31
C ALA A 599 22.33 -20.52 39.83
N SER A 600 21.23 -20.25 40.51
CA SER A 600 21.14 -20.36 41.96
C SER A 600 21.46 -21.79 42.35
N GLY A 601 22.59 -22.00 43.01
CA GLY A 601 22.94 -23.29 43.58
C GLY A 601 22.11 -23.56 44.84
N GLU A 602 21.29 -24.61 44.78
CA GLU A 602 20.92 -25.45 45.92
C GLU A 602 21.44 -26.88 45.68
#